data_AF-A0A1B6Z907-F1
#
_entry.id   AF-A0A1B6Z907-F1
#
_cell.length_a   1.000
_cell.length_b   1.000
_cell.length_c   1.000
_cell.angle_alpha   90.00
_cell.angle_beta   90.00
_cell.angle_gamma   90.00
#
_symmetry.space_group_name_H-M   'P 1'
#
loop_
_entity.id
_entity.type
_entity.pdbx_description
1 polymer ?
#
loop_
_entity_poly.entity_id
_entity_poly.type
_entity_poly.pdbx_seq_one_letter_code
_entity_poly.pdbx_strand_id
1 'polypeptide(L)'
;MNEIVETFRSSQNSLLLALDGHDSDAIFQASKELSGAAVKLRTLEASDVDSSLRPLMSEVDELMQASIYRLRFLRDHSSTRLQLLSGWRANQADTYSNPGRGR
;
A
#
# COMPACT_ATOMS: atom_id res chain seq x y z
N MET A 1 -5.90 -16.43 19.35
CA MET A 1 -6.68 -15.44 18.58
C MET A 1 -6.25 -13.99 18.81
N ASN A 2 -6.08 -13.52 20.05
CA ASN A 2 -5.49 -12.19 20.32
C ASN A 2 -4.16 -11.98 19.60
N GLU A 3 -3.27 -12.97 19.58
CA GLU A 3 -1.98 -12.89 18.89
C GLU A 3 -2.11 -12.63 17.37
N ILE A 4 -3.13 -13.18 16.71
CA ILE A 4 -3.35 -12.99 15.26
C ILE A 4 -3.80 -11.55 14.99
N VAL A 5 -4.71 -11.02 15.82
CA VAL A 5 -5.18 -9.63 15.74
C VAL A 5 -4.04 -8.65 16.05
N GLU A 6 -3.24 -8.93 17.08
CA GLU A 6 -2.06 -8.11 17.42
C GLU A 6 -1.00 -8.14 16.33
N THR A 7 -0.78 -9.30 15.69
CA THR A 7 0.12 -9.41 14.53
C THR A 7 -0.39 -8.56 13.37
N PHE A 8 -1.70 -8.55 13.12
CA PHE A 8 -2.30 -7.70 12.10
C PHE A 8 -2.15 -6.20 12.43
N ARG A 9 -2.43 -5.80 13.68
CA ARG A 9 -2.21 -4.41 14.13
C ARG A 9 -0.76 -3.98 13.97
N SER A 10 0.19 -4.83 14.39
CA SER A 10 1.61 -4.54 14.28
C SER A 10 2.04 -4.37 12.82
N SER A 11 1.61 -5.26 11.91
CA SER A 11 1.94 -5.14 10.48
C SER A 11 1.32 -3.90 9.84
N GLN A 12 0.13 -3.49 10.28
CA GLN A 12 -0.49 -2.21 9.90
C GLN A 12 0.35 -1.01 10.32
N ASN A 13 0.82 -1.01 11.56
CA ASN A 13 1.68 0.06 12.07
C ASN A 13 3.01 0.11 11.31
N SER A 14 3.62 -1.05 11.02
CA SER A 14 4.81 -1.14 10.18
C SER A 14 4.57 -0.54 8.79
N LEU A 15 3.43 -0.81 8.16
CA LEU A 15 3.09 -0.23 6.86
C LEU A 15 2.92 1.30 6.96
N LEU A 16 2.27 1.81 8.00
CA LEU A 16 2.12 3.25 8.21
C LEU A 16 3.48 3.94 8.36
N LEU A 17 4.35 3.41 9.22
CA LEU A 17 5.70 3.94 9.41
C LEU A 17 6.54 3.91 8.13
N ALA A 18 6.42 2.84 7.34
CA ALA A 18 7.12 2.73 6.07
C ALA A 18 6.61 3.75 5.03
N LEU A 19 5.30 4.00 4.99
CA LEU A 19 4.69 5.02 4.13
C LEU A 19 5.13 6.43 4.52
N ASP A 20 5.16 6.73 5.82
CA ASP A 20 5.61 8.01 6.37
C ASP A 20 7.11 8.22 6.14
N GLY A 21 7.90 7.14 6.20
CA GLY A 21 9.34 7.15 5.89
C GLY A 21 9.67 7.20 4.39
N HIS A 22 8.67 7.06 3.51
CA HIS A 22 8.81 7.04 2.04
C HIS A 22 9.80 5.99 1.50
N ASP A 23 10.08 4.94 2.26
CA ASP A 23 11.01 3.87 1.88
C ASP A 23 10.27 2.77 1.11
N SER A 24 10.55 2.66 -0.19
CA SER A 24 9.86 1.70 -1.07
C SER A 24 10.09 0.24 -0.67
N ASP A 25 11.28 -0.09 -0.19
CA ASP A 25 11.61 -1.47 0.20
C ASP A 25 10.92 -1.81 1.51
N ALA A 26 10.91 -0.88 2.47
CA ALA A 26 10.16 -1.03 3.72
C ALA A 26 8.65 -1.15 3.46
N ILE A 27 8.08 -0.34 2.55
CA ILE A 27 6.67 -0.41 2.17
C ILE A 27 6.35 -1.79 1.58
N PHE A 28 7.22 -2.32 0.72
CA PHE A 28 7.02 -3.63 0.11
C PHE A 28 7.06 -4.77 1.13
N GLN A 29 8.02 -4.75 2.07
CA GLN A 29 8.09 -5.76 3.12
C GLN A 29 6.89 -5.69 4.07
N ALA A 30 6.54 -4.48 4.54
CA ALA A 30 5.38 -4.29 5.40
C ALA A 30 4.06 -4.73 4.71
N SER A 31 3.94 -4.51 3.39
CA SER A 31 2.79 -4.98 2.61
C SER A 31 2.70 -6.51 2.54
N LYS A 32 3.86 -7.21 2.45
CA LYS A 32 3.90 -8.68 2.49
C LYS A 32 3.50 -9.22 3.86
N GLU A 33 4.03 -8.63 4.92
CA GLU A 33 3.70 -9.00 6.30
C GLU A 33 2.21 -8.81 6.59
N LEU A 34 1.66 -7.67 6.19
CA LEU A 34 0.23 -7.37 6.32
C LEU A 34 -0.63 -8.36 5.53
N SER A 35 -0.23 -8.71 4.30
CA SER A 35 -0.91 -9.72 3.49
C SER A 35 -0.92 -11.09 4.19
N GLY A 36 0.23 -11.50 4.75
CA GLY A 36 0.33 -12.73 5.54
C GLY A 36 -0.57 -12.72 6.77
N ALA A 37 -0.64 -11.60 7.49
CA ALA A 37 -1.52 -11.43 8.64
C ALA A 37 -3.01 -11.45 8.25
N ALA A 38 -3.38 -10.81 7.13
CA ALA A 38 -4.74 -10.81 6.60
C ALA A 38 -5.20 -12.21 6.18
N VAL A 39 -4.34 -13.01 5.56
CA VAL A 39 -4.65 -14.42 5.23
C VAL A 39 -4.94 -15.22 6.50
N LYS A 40 -4.11 -15.07 7.54
CA LYS A 40 -4.30 -15.74 8.84
C LYS A 40 -5.61 -15.34 9.51
N LEU A 41 -6.00 -14.06 9.42
CA LEU A 41 -7.31 -13.59 9.90
C LEU A 41 -8.45 -14.21 9.11
N ARG A 42 -8.34 -14.30 7.78
CA ARG A 42 -9.37 -14.90 6.92
C ARG A 42 -9.58 -16.39 7.17
N THR A 43 -8.55 -17.10 7.63
CA THR A 43 -8.63 -18.53 7.97
C THR A 43 -9.24 -18.80 9.35
N LEU A 44 -9.56 -17.77 10.14
CA LEU A 44 -10.30 -17.95 11.38
C LEU A 44 -11.74 -18.37 11.05
N GLU A 45 -12.14 -19.56 11.52
CA GLU A 45 -13.52 -20.01 11.36
C GLU A 45 -14.46 -19.20 12.27
N ALA A 46 -15.69 -18.96 11.79
CA ALA A 46 -16.70 -18.21 12.54
C ALA A 46 -17.07 -18.85 13.89
N SER A 47 -16.79 -20.15 14.04
CA SER A 47 -16.94 -20.95 15.26
C SER A 47 -15.97 -20.56 16.39
N ASP A 48 -14.83 -19.94 16.07
CA ASP A 48 -13.86 -19.49 17.06
C ASP A 48 -14.16 -18.08 17.59
N VAL A 49 -15.00 -17.29 16.89
CA VAL A 49 -15.26 -15.87 17.19
C VAL A 49 -16.25 -15.72 18.35
N ASP A 50 -15.72 -15.70 19.57
CA ASP A 50 -16.49 -15.32 20.76
C ASP A 50 -16.95 -13.86 20.69
N SER A 51 -18.06 -13.57 21.36
CA SER A 51 -18.69 -12.25 21.51
C SER A 51 -17.72 -11.15 21.98
N SER A 52 -16.71 -11.52 22.77
CA SER A 52 -15.63 -10.65 23.25
C SER A 52 -14.69 -10.15 22.14
N LEU A 53 -14.68 -10.80 20.96
CA LEU A 53 -13.79 -10.48 19.85
C LEU A 53 -14.44 -9.68 18.73
N ARG A 54 -15.77 -9.50 18.79
CA ARG A 54 -16.49 -8.66 17.80
C ARG A 54 -15.93 -7.24 17.69
N PRO A 55 -15.57 -6.53 18.78
CA PRO A 55 -14.97 -5.20 18.68
C PRO A 55 -13.62 -5.23 17.96
N LEU A 56 -12.81 -6.25 18.23
CA LEU A 56 -11.50 -6.45 17.62
C LEU A 56 -11.61 -6.74 16.11
N MET A 57 -12.62 -7.51 15.70
CA MET A 57 -12.90 -7.76 14.28
C MET A 57 -13.35 -6.49 13.55
N SER A 58 -14.21 -5.67 14.17
CA SER A 58 -14.62 -4.37 13.61
C SER A 58 -13.43 -3.44 13.39
N GLU A 59 -12.52 -3.37 14.36
CA GLU A 59 -11.30 -2.57 14.24
C GLU A 59 -10.36 -3.11 13.14
N VAL A 60 -10.22 -4.44 13.03
CA VAL A 60 -9.44 -5.08 11.95
C VAL A 60 -9.99 -4.70 10.58
N ASP A 61 -11.31 -4.66 10.42
CA ASP A 61 -11.94 -4.23 9.16
C ASP A 61 -11.65 -2.76 8.85
N GLU A 62 -11.77 -1.87 9.84
CA GLU A 62 -11.44 -0.45 9.68
C GLU A 62 -9.97 -0.25 9.29
N LEU A 63 -9.07 -0.97 9.96
CA LEU A 63 -7.66 -0.99 9.62
C LEU A 63 -7.48 -1.52 8.20
N MET A 64 -8.08 -2.65 7.82
CA MET A 64 -7.94 -3.21 6.48
C MET A 64 -8.37 -2.20 5.39
N GLN A 65 -9.47 -1.50 5.59
CA GLN A 65 -9.89 -0.41 4.70
C GLN A 65 -8.86 0.71 4.61
N ALA A 66 -8.35 1.18 5.76
CA ALA A 66 -7.34 2.23 5.79
C ALA A 66 -6.06 1.84 5.03
N SER A 67 -5.61 0.59 5.16
CA SER A 67 -4.47 0.06 4.37
C SER A 67 -4.74 0.08 2.87
N ILE A 68 -5.92 -0.38 2.45
CA ILE A 68 -6.32 -0.38 1.05
C ILE A 68 -6.30 1.04 0.47
N TYR A 69 -6.83 2.02 1.20
CA TYR A 69 -6.82 3.42 0.78
C TYR A 69 -5.40 3.96 0.62
N ARG A 70 -4.51 3.73 1.58
CA ARG A 70 -3.12 4.21 1.53
C ARG A 70 -2.34 3.63 0.35
N LEU A 71 -2.46 2.32 0.13
CA LEU A 71 -1.78 1.64 -0.98
C LEU A 71 -2.31 2.11 -2.34
N ARG A 72 -3.63 2.33 -2.47
CA ARG A 72 -4.23 2.89 -3.70
C ARG A 72 -3.72 4.29 -3.95
N PHE A 73 -3.71 5.15 -2.94
CA PHE A 73 -3.19 6.51 -3.06
C PHE A 73 -1.73 6.51 -3.52
N LEU A 74 -0.87 5.69 -2.90
CA LEU A 74 0.53 5.57 -3.28
C LEU A 74 0.70 5.13 -4.74
N ARG A 75 -0.08 4.13 -5.18
CA ARG A 75 -0.07 3.64 -6.56
C ARG A 75 -0.48 4.75 -7.53
N ASP A 76 -1.59 5.42 -7.25
CA ASP A 76 -2.14 6.45 -8.13
C ASP A 76 -1.18 7.64 -8.23
N HIS A 77 -0.62 8.08 -7.10
CA HIS A 77 0.40 9.12 -7.05
C HIS A 77 1.66 8.74 -7.86
N SER A 78 2.16 7.52 -7.68
CA SER A 78 3.31 7.00 -8.42
C SER A 78 3.04 6.93 -9.93
N SER A 79 1.84 6.48 -10.31
CA SER A 79 1.40 6.42 -11.70
C SER A 79 1.37 7.79 -12.36
N THR A 80 0.77 8.78 -11.71
CA THR A 80 0.74 10.17 -12.20
C THR A 80 2.15 10.73 -12.39
N ARG A 81 3.07 10.51 -11.43
CA ARG A 81 4.46 10.97 -11.57
C ARG A 81 5.19 10.30 -12.73
N LEU A 82 4.98 9.01 -12.95
CA LEU A 82 5.57 8.30 -14.09
C LEU A 82 5.02 8.81 -15.42
N GLN A 83 3.72 9.10 -15.51
CA GLN A 83 3.10 9.71 -16.71
C GLN A 83 3.67 11.10 -17.00
N LEU A 84 3.91 11.92 -15.97
CA LEU A 84 4.55 13.22 -16.14
C LEU A 84 6.00 13.07 -16.63
N LEU A 85 6.75 12.11 -16.08
CA LEU A 85 8.13 11.86 -16.50
C LEU A 85 8.22 11.29 -17.93
N SER A 86 7.30 10.42 -18.34
CA SER A 86 7.26 9.90 -19.71
C SER A 86 6.86 10.98 -20.72
N GLY A 87 5.85 11.80 -20.40
CA GLY A 87 5.45 12.94 -21.20
C GLY A 87 6.54 14.03 -21.29
N TRP A 88 7.27 14.27 -20.21
CA TRP A 88 8.40 15.20 -20.20
C TRP A 88 9.57 14.72 -21.06
N ARG A 89 9.90 13.41 -21.01
CA ARG A 89 10.92 12.81 -21.88
C ARG A 89 10.54 12.87 -23.36
N ALA A 90 9.27 12.62 -23.70
CA ALA A 90 8.78 12.72 -25.08
C ALA A 90 8.91 14.16 -25.61
N ASN A 91 8.44 15.15 -24.84
CA ASN A 91 8.48 16.55 -25.26
C ASN A 91 9.92 17.12 -25.35
N GLN A 92 10.85 16.71 -24.49
CA GLN A 92 12.25 17.14 -24.60
C GLN A 92 13.03 16.42 -25.69
N ALA A 93 12.80 15.12 -25.90
CA ALA A 93 13.42 14.40 -27.01
C ALA A 93 13.03 15.03 -28.36
N ASP A 94 11.77 15.38 -28.57
CA ASP A 94 11.33 15.99 -29.83
C ASP A 94 11.78 17.45 -29.99
N THR A 95 11.98 18.19 -28.90
CA THR A 95 12.41 19.60 -28.96
C THR A 95 13.90 19.76 -29.27
N TYR A 96 14.76 18.83 -28.81
CA TYR A 96 16.21 18.90 -29.04
C TYR A 96 16.72 18.00 -30.17
N SER A 97 15.89 17.12 -30.73
CA SER A 97 16.28 16.20 -31.82
C SER A 97 15.93 16.72 -33.22
N ASN A 98 15.51 17.98 -33.37
CA ASN A 98 15.21 18.54 -34.70
C ASN A 98 16.35 19.45 -35.19
N PRO A 99 17.36 18.94 -35.92
CA PRO A 99 18.36 19.77 -36.61
C PRO A 99 17.80 20.44 -37.88
N GLY A 100 16.51 20.30 -38.19
CA GLY A 100 15.90 20.77 -39.43
C GLY A 100 15.22 22.14 -39.33
N ARG A 101 15.96 23.22 -39.02
CA ARG A 101 15.54 24.60 -39.36
C ARG A 101 16.75 25.49 -39.63
N GLY A 102 17.46 25.16 -40.70
CA GLY A 102 18.54 25.97 -41.25
C GLY A 102 18.49 25.95 -42.78
N ARG A 103 17.70 26.88 -43.33
CA ARG A 103 17.61 27.34 -44.74
C ARG A 103 17.09 26.37 -45.80
#